data_AF-A0A452Y8W9-F1
#
_entry.id   AF-A0A452Y8W9-F1
#
_cell.length_a   1.000
_cell.length_b   1.000
_cell.length_c   1.000
_cell.angle_alpha   90.00
_cell.angle_beta   90.00
_cell.angle_gamma   90.00
#
_symmetry.space_group_name_H-M   'P 1'
#
loop_
_entity.id
_entity.type
_entity.pdbx_description
1 polymer ?
#
loop_
_entity_poly.entity_id
_entity_poly.type
_entity_poly.pdbx_seq_one_letter_code
_entity_poly.pdbx_strand_id
1 'polypeptide(L)'
;VAMRAAEVLSKLGAFGLKLLLDQQRGESSSSAKRRARAVELRTVLTRLGPTFVKIGQGLSTRPDLCPTEYLEELSELQDSLPTFPDEEAFACVERELGFPLDSMYSAMSPSPIAAASLGQVYKARLKYSEQLVAVKVQRPGIEDAIGRDFYLLRGLGFLINKYVDIITTDAVALIDEFARRVFQELNYVQ
;
A
#
# COMPACT_ATOMS: atom_id res chain seq x y z
N VAL A 1 -14.86 -10.11 5.42
CA VAL A 1 -14.70 -8.90 6.27
C VAL A 1 -14.20 -9.24 7.68
N ALA A 2 -14.89 -10.07 8.45
CA ALA A 2 -14.48 -10.40 9.84
C ALA A 2 -13.05 -10.95 9.98
N MET A 3 -12.67 -11.94 9.16
CA MET A 3 -11.29 -12.48 9.17
C MET A 3 -10.24 -11.41 8.87
N ARG A 4 -10.54 -10.52 7.91
CA ARG A 4 -9.66 -9.41 7.55
C ARG A 4 -9.53 -8.40 8.70
N ALA A 5 -10.64 -8.07 9.36
CA ALA A 5 -10.62 -7.22 10.55
C ALA A 5 -9.74 -7.82 11.66
N ALA A 6 -9.88 -9.12 11.94
CA ALA A 6 -9.05 -9.83 12.92
C ALA A 6 -7.57 -9.83 12.54
N GLU A 7 -7.24 -10.00 11.26
CA GLU A 7 -5.86 -9.90 10.76
C GLU A 7 -5.27 -8.50 10.98
N VAL A 8 -6.00 -7.46 10.58
CA VAL A 8 -5.57 -6.05 10.73
C VAL A 8 -5.38 -5.71 12.21
N LEU A 9 -6.38 -6.03 13.04
CA LEU A 9 -6.35 -5.75 14.48
C LEU A 9 -5.24 -6.51 15.18
N SER A 10 -4.99 -7.77 14.84
CA SER A 10 -3.93 -8.56 15.47
C SER A 10 -2.54 -8.04 15.12
N LYS A 11 -2.26 -7.73 13.84
CA LYS A 11 -0.93 -7.23 13.43
C LYS A 11 -0.66 -5.82 13.97
N LEU A 12 -1.61 -4.89 13.82
CA LEU A 12 -1.46 -3.52 14.33
C LEU A 12 -1.52 -3.47 15.86
N GLY A 13 -2.38 -4.27 16.48
CA GLY A 13 -2.49 -4.36 17.94
C GLY A 13 -1.23 -4.92 18.59
N ALA A 14 -0.60 -5.95 18.00
CA ALA A 14 0.67 -6.46 18.47
C ALA A 14 1.79 -5.41 18.38
N PHE A 15 1.82 -4.63 17.29
CA PHE A 15 2.76 -3.51 17.15
C PHE A 15 2.49 -2.40 18.18
N GLY A 16 1.23 -2.00 18.36
CA GLY A 16 0.84 -0.98 19.33
C GLY A 16 1.16 -1.39 20.77
N LEU A 17 0.95 -2.66 21.13
CA LEU A 17 1.32 -3.18 22.45
C LEU A 17 2.83 -3.06 22.70
N LYS A 18 3.65 -3.37 21.69
CA LYS A 18 5.11 -3.21 21.80
C LYS A 18 5.52 -1.76 21.98
N LEU A 19 4.88 -0.81 21.29
CA LEU A 19 5.11 0.62 21.50
C LEU A 19 4.75 1.07 22.91
N LEU A 20 3.61 0.62 23.44
CA LEU A 20 3.19 0.93 24.81
C LEU A 20 4.18 0.39 25.84
N LEU A 21 4.67 -0.84 25.65
CA LEU A 21 5.70 -1.43 26.52
C LEU A 21 7.02 -0.67 26.46
N ASP A 22 7.44 -0.22 25.28
CA ASP A 22 8.66 0.58 25.12
C ASP A 22 8.51 1.97 25.79
N GLN A 23 7.30 2.56 25.73
CA GLN A 23 6.99 3.82 26.39
C GLN A 23 6.99 3.67 27.91
N GLN A 24 6.40 2.61 28.45
CA GLN A 24 6.41 2.31 29.89
C GLN A 24 7.83 2.06 30.43
N ARG A 25 8.72 1.50 29.61
CA ARG A 25 10.14 1.27 29.96
C ARG A 25 11.02 2.50 29.76
N GLY A 26 10.49 3.61 29.23
CA GLY A 26 11.28 4.80 28.90
C GLY A 26 12.23 4.61 27.73
N GLU A 27 12.11 3.53 26.96
CA GLU A 27 12.99 3.19 25.84
C GLU A 27 12.58 3.89 24.53
N SER A 28 11.39 4.50 24.48
CA SER A 28 10.84 5.19 23.31
C SER A 28 11.66 6.42 22.88
N SER A 29 12.42 7.02 23.81
CA SER A 29 13.32 8.14 23.53
C SER A 29 14.62 7.72 22.83
N SER A 30 14.97 6.42 22.84
CA SER A 30 16.15 5.91 22.17
C SER A 30 15.97 5.85 20.65
N SER A 31 16.85 6.51 19.91
CA SER A 31 16.84 6.51 18.44
C SER A 31 16.97 5.10 17.86
N ALA A 32 17.85 4.26 18.45
CA ALA A 32 18.01 2.87 18.03
C ALA A 32 16.70 2.06 18.17
N LYS A 33 15.93 2.30 19.23
CA LYS A 33 14.65 1.64 19.46
C LYS A 33 13.57 2.13 18.48
N ARG A 34 13.52 3.43 18.21
CA ARG A 34 12.63 4.01 17.19
C ARG A 34 12.92 3.45 15.81
N ARG A 35 14.19 3.33 15.42
CA ARG A 35 14.58 2.70 14.14
C ARG A 35 14.12 1.26 14.05
N ALA A 36 14.33 0.45 15.09
CA ALA A 36 13.86 -0.93 15.12
C ALA A 36 12.34 -1.04 14.97
N ARG A 37 11.57 -0.15 15.62
CA ARG A 37 10.11 -0.11 15.48
C ARG A 37 9.65 0.41 14.12
N ALA A 38 10.38 1.34 13.52
CA ALA A 38 10.10 1.83 12.19
C ALA A 38 10.24 0.73 11.13
N VAL A 39 11.31 -0.08 11.19
CA VAL A 39 11.49 -1.29 10.35
C VAL A 39 10.35 -2.30 10.57
N GLU A 40 9.95 -2.51 11.83
CA GLU A 40 8.84 -3.41 12.16
C GLU A 40 7.51 -2.89 11.57
N LEU A 41 7.22 -1.59 11.72
CA LEU A 41 6.02 -0.97 11.17
C LEU A 41 5.99 -1.12 9.65
N ARG A 42 7.09 -0.78 8.96
CA ARG A 42 7.25 -0.96 7.51
C ARG A 42 6.91 -2.39 7.10
N THR A 43 7.47 -3.38 7.81
CA THR A 43 7.21 -4.80 7.55
C THR A 43 5.74 -5.18 7.78
N VAL A 44 5.11 -4.67 8.85
CA VAL A 44 3.69 -4.91 9.14
C VAL A 44 2.81 -4.32 8.04
N LEU A 45 3.07 -3.09 7.61
CA LEU A 45 2.31 -2.42 6.54
C LEU A 45 2.45 -3.16 5.21
N THR A 46 3.67 -3.57 4.83
CA THR A 46 3.91 -4.38 3.63
C THR A 46 3.14 -5.71 3.68
N ARG A 47 3.13 -6.38 4.84
CA ARG A 47 2.39 -7.65 5.04
C ARG A 47 0.89 -7.49 5.11
N LEU A 48 0.39 -6.30 5.45
CA LEU A 48 -1.04 -6.01 5.44
C LEU A 48 -1.51 -5.69 4.01
N GLY A 49 -0.65 -5.17 3.15
CA GLY A 49 -0.90 -5.05 1.71
C GLY A 49 -1.17 -3.62 1.25
N PRO A 50 -1.73 -3.44 0.03
CA PRO A 50 -1.67 -2.17 -0.70
C PRO A 50 -2.22 -0.95 0.04
N THR A 51 -3.35 -1.08 0.74
CA THR A 51 -3.95 0.01 1.53
C THR A 51 -3.00 0.51 2.60
N PHE A 52 -2.37 -0.40 3.34
CA PHE A 52 -1.49 -0.07 4.46
C PHE A 52 -0.12 0.41 3.99
N VAL A 53 0.36 -0.10 2.86
CA VAL A 53 1.52 0.47 2.16
C VAL A 53 1.25 1.92 1.76
N LYS A 54 0.07 2.23 1.20
CA LYS A 54 -0.33 3.59 0.86
C LYS A 54 -0.40 4.50 2.10
N ILE A 55 -0.94 4.00 3.21
CA ILE A 55 -0.91 4.72 4.50
C ILE A 55 0.52 5.02 4.92
N GLY A 56 1.42 4.03 4.85
CA GLY A 56 2.85 4.21 5.15
C GLY A 56 3.53 5.25 4.26
N GLN A 57 3.26 5.22 2.95
CA GLN A 57 3.75 6.23 2.01
C GLN A 57 3.26 7.63 2.40
N GLY A 58 1.98 7.79 2.75
CA GLY A 58 1.43 9.07 3.22
C GLY A 58 2.04 9.55 4.54
N LEU A 59 2.33 8.63 5.47
CA LEU A 59 3.02 8.95 6.73
C LEU A 59 4.48 9.38 6.51
N SER A 60 5.18 8.76 5.55
CA SER A 60 6.59 9.11 5.24
C SER A 60 6.77 10.56 4.77
N THR A 61 5.71 11.23 4.32
CA THR A 61 5.73 12.62 3.87
C THR A 61 5.25 13.61 4.92
N ARG A 62 4.95 13.15 6.15
CA ARG A 62 4.33 13.94 7.22
C ARG A 62 5.23 14.00 8.46
N PRO A 63 6.27 14.87 8.47
CA PRO A 63 7.19 14.99 9.60
C PRO A 63 6.53 15.49 10.90
N ASP A 64 5.34 16.07 10.79
CA ASP A 64 4.50 16.45 11.92
C ASP A 64 3.84 15.25 12.63
N LEU A 65 3.80 14.07 12.00
CA LEU A 65 3.12 12.88 12.52
C LEU A 65 4.09 11.77 12.98
N CYS A 66 5.33 11.77 12.48
CA CYS A 66 6.27 10.66 12.68
C CYS A 66 7.68 11.19 13.00
N PRO A 67 8.40 10.56 13.95
CA PRO A 67 9.83 10.84 14.17
C PRO A 67 10.64 10.56 12.91
N THR A 68 11.81 11.21 12.78
CA THR A 68 12.69 11.07 11.61
C THR A 68 13.01 9.62 11.27
N GLU A 69 13.24 8.76 12.26
CA GLU A 69 13.55 7.35 12.01
C GLU A 69 12.41 6.59 11.32
N TYR A 70 11.14 6.99 11.54
CA TYR A 70 9.99 6.43 10.86
C TYR A 70 9.83 6.97 9.44
N LEU A 71 10.09 8.27 9.22
CA LEU A 71 10.01 8.86 7.89
C LEU A 71 10.99 8.19 6.92
N GLU A 72 12.23 7.97 7.38
CA GLU A 72 13.28 7.33 6.60
C GLU A 72 12.96 5.87 6.27
N GLU A 73 12.39 5.11 7.21
CA GLU A 73 12.06 3.69 6.97
C GLU A 73 10.78 3.53 6.13
N LEU A 74 9.79 4.40 6.32
CA LEU A 74 8.54 4.35 5.56
C LEU A 74 8.71 4.85 4.13
N SER A 75 9.73 5.68 3.83
CA SER A 75 10.02 6.11 2.46
C SER A 75 10.44 4.95 1.56
N GLU A 76 11.04 3.89 2.13
CA GLU A 76 11.40 2.68 1.38
C GLU A 76 10.18 1.93 0.79
N LEU A 77 8.97 2.21 1.30
CA LEU A 77 7.73 1.68 0.72
C LEU A 77 7.43 2.23 -0.68
N GLN A 78 8.17 3.23 -1.16
CA GLN A 78 8.00 3.84 -2.48
C GLN A 78 8.73 3.05 -3.58
N ASP A 79 9.92 2.53 -3.30
CA ASP A 79 10.87 2.12 -4.35
C ASP A 79 11.04 0.60 -4.52
N SER A 80 10.58 -0.24 -3.59
CA SER A 80 10.84 -1.69 -3.66
C SER A 80 9.78 -2.52 -2.95
N LEU A 81 8.68 -2.77 -3.66
CA LEU A 81 7.62 -3.64 -3.16
C LEU A 81 7.66 -5.02 -3.81
N PRO A 82 7.21 -6.08 -3.09
CA PRO A 82 7.19 -7.42 -3.64
C PRO A 82 6.37 -7.51 -4.94
N THR A 83 6.88 -8.28 -5.89
CA THR A 83 6.17 -8.63 -7.12
C THR A 83 5.07 -9.64 -6.83
N PHE A 84 4.12 -9.78 -7.76
CA PHE A 84 3.17 -10.89 -7.84
C PHE A 84 3.50 -11.73 -9.09
N PRO A 85 2.96 -12.95 -9.24
CA PRO A 85 3.34 -13.84 -10.33
C PRO A 85 3.17 -13.21 -11.72
N ASP A 86 4.18 -13.35 -12.57
CA ASP A 86 4.19 -12.77 -13.93
C ASP A 86 3.07 -13.34 -14.80
N GLU A 87 2.75 -14.62 -14.63
CA GLU A 87 1.63 -15.28 -15.31
C GLU A 87 0.28 -14.58 -15.01
N GLU A 88 0.07 -14.15 -13.77
CA GLU A 88 -1.14 -13.44 -13.36
C GLU A 88 -1.18 -12.02 -13.95
N ALA A 89 -0.01 -11.37 -14.07
CA ALA A 89 0.12 -10.07 -14.70
C ALA A 89 -0.22 -10.14 -16.19
N PHE A 90 0.37 -11.09 -16.90
CA PHE A 90 0.12 -11.31 -18.32
C PHE A 90 -1.34 -11.66 -18.60
N ALA A 91 -1.94 -12.54 -17.79
CA ALA A 91 -3.36 -12.86 -17.88
C ALA A 91 -4.26 -11.63 -17.64
N CYS A 92 -3.88 -10.69 -16.77
CA CYS A 92 -4.60 -9.42 -16.61
C CYS A 92 -4.55 -8.56 -17.88
N VAL A 93 -3.38 -8.41 -18.49
CA VAL A 93 -3.20 -7.63 -19.72
C VAL A 93 -4.07 -8.19 -20.84
N GLU A 94 -4.04 -9.50 -21.06
CA GLU A 94 -4.85 -10.15 -22.11
C GLU A 94 -6.35 -10.00 -21.87
N ARG A 95 -6.78 -10.13 -20.60
CA ARG A 95 -8.19 -9.99 -20.22
C ARG A 95 -8.73 -8.57 -20.43
N GLU A 96 -7.94 -7.56 -20.06
CA GLU A 96 -8.35 -6.15 -20.18
C GLU A 96 -8.30 -5.64 -21.61
N LEU A 97 -7.29 -6.06 -22.39
CA LEU A 97 -7.13 -5.62 -23.78
C LEU A 97 -7.91 -6.51 -24.77
N GLY A 98 -8.30 -7.72 -24.38
CA GLY A 98 -9.09 -8.65 -25.19
C GLY A 98 -8.31 -9.38 -26.28
N PHE A 99 -6.98 -9.29 -26.27
CA PHE A 99 -6.11 -9.91 -27.26
C PHE A 99 -4.92 -10.62 -26.60
N PRO A 100 -4.39 -11.71 -27.21
CA PRO A 100 -3.17 -12.35 -26.73
C PRO A 100 -1.97 -11.40 -26.75
N LEU A 101 -1.06 -11.52 -25.79
CA LEU A 101 0.13 -10.65 -25.70
C LEU A 101 0.94 -10.63 -27.02
N ASP A 102 1.16 -11.80 -27.61
CA ASP A 102 1.93 -11.99 -28.85
C ASP A 102 1.31 -11.29 -30.07
N SER A 103 0.03 -10.91 -30.00
CA SER A 103 -0.63 -10.15 -31.07
C SER A 103 -0.34 -8.64 -30.97
N MET A 104 -0.10 -8.13 -29.77
CA MET A 104 0.09 -6.69 -29.50
C MET A 104 1.57 -6.32 -29.34
N TYR A 105 2.37 -7.22 -28.77
CA TYR A 105 3.77 -6.99 -28.46
C TYR A 105 4.67 -7.96 -29.24
N SER A 106 5.76 -7.45 -29.81
CA SER A 106 6.81 -8.27 -30.45
C SER A 106 7.82 -8.81 -29.45
N ALA A 107 7.94 -8.16 -28.27
CA ALA A 107 8.72 -8.65 -27.15
C ALA A 107 8.17 -8.06 -25.84
N MET A 108 8.23 -8.82 -24.74
CA MET A 108 7.93 -8.36 -23.39
C MET A 108 8.95 -8.96 -22.42
N SER A 109 9.37 -8.20 -21.41
CA SER A 109 10.31 -8.71 -20.40
C SER A 109 9.66 -9.84 -19.59
N PRO A 110 10.39 -10.95 -19.33
CA PRO A 110 9.84 -12.08 -18.59
C PRO A 110 9.61 -11.77 -17.11
N SER A 111 10.28 -10.74 -16.60
CA SER A 111 10.15 -10.23 -15.24
C SER A 111 9.87 -8.72 -15.28
N PRO A 112 9.26 -8.15 -14.23
CA PRO A 112 9.05 -6.70 -14.12
C PRO A 112 10.39 -5.95 -14.08
N ILE A 113 10.39 -4.75 -14.65
CA ILE A 113 11.49 -3.79 -14.51
C ILE A 113 11.33 -2.89 -13.28
N ALA A 114 10.10 -2.81 -12.74
CA ALA A 114 9.79 -2.10 -11.50
C ALA A 114 8.51 -2.66 -10.85
N ALA A 115 8.40 -2.52 -9.53
CA ALA A 115 7.21 -2.88 -8.77
C ALA A 115 6.82 -1.72 -7.85
N ALA A 116 5.54 -1.38 -7.87
CA ALA A 116 4.96 -0.31 -7.07
C ALA A 116 3.85 -0.85 -6.16
N SER A 117 3.23 0.05 -5.39
CA SER A 117 2.20 -0.33 -4.41
C SER A 117 0.95 -0.91 -5.07
N LEU A 118 0.59 -0.41 -6.25
CA LEU A 118 -0.63 -0.80 -6.94
C LEU A 118 -0.42 -1.76 -8.12
N GLY A 119 0.83 -2.05 -8.51
CA GLY A 119 1.09 -2.81 -9.73
C GLY A 119 2.56 -3.07 -9.99
N GLN A 120 2.83 -3.67 -11.14
CA GLN A 120 4.17 -3.96 -11.67
C GLN A 120 4.33 -3.33 -13.05
N VAL A 121 5.56 -3.05 -13.45
CA VAL A 121 5.87 -2.47 -14.76
C VAL A 121 6.77 -3.41 -15.52
N TYR A 122 6.41 -3.70 -16.77
CA TYR A 122 7.17 -4.52 -17.70
C TYR A 122 7.69 -3.67 -18.85
N LYS A 123 8.83 -4.05 -19.41
CA LYS A 123 9.32 -3.47 -20.66
C LYS A 123 8.74 -4.26 -21.82
N ALA A 124 8.09 -3.61 -22.77
CA ALA A 124 7.57 -4.26 -23.96
C ALA A 124 7.92 -3.48 -25.22
N ARG A 125 7.81 -4.16 -26.37
CA ARG A 125 7.91 -3.58 -27.70
C ARG A 125 6.59 -3.80 -28.42
N LEU A 126 5.97 -2.74 -28.91
CA LEU A 126 4.73 -2.81 -29.67
C LEU A 126 4.99 -3.43 -31.05
N LYS A 127 4.14 -4.38 -31.45
CA LYS A 127 4.29 -5.14 -32.69
C LYS A 127 4.02 -4.32 -33.94
N TYR A 128 3.12 -3.33 -33.85
CA TYR A 128 2.71 -2.52 -35.00
C TYR A 128 3.66 -1.35 -35.32
N SER A 129 4.35 -0.82 -34.30
CA SER A 129 5.20 0.38 -34.43
C SER A 129 6.66 0.15 -34.06
N GLU A 130 7.01 -1.01 -33.53
CA GLU A 130 8.33 -1.33 -32.95
C GLU A 130 8.74 -0.42 -31.77
N GLN A 131 7.84 0.41 -31.27
CA GLN A 131 8.10 1.34 -30.17
C GLN A 131 8.29 0.59 -28.84
N LEU A 132 9.32 0.98 -28.09
CA LEU A 132 9.52 0.52 -26.72
C LEU A 132 8.57 1.26 -25.76
N VAL A 133 7.85 0.49 -24.95
CA VAL A 133 6.86 1.01 -23.99
C VAL A 133 7.04 0.35 -22.61
N ALA A 134 6.56 1.04 -21.59
CA ALA A 134 6.39 0.51 -20.26
C ALA A 134 4.93 0.06 -20.08
N VAL A 135 4.71 -1.22 -19.80
CA VAL A 135 3.38 -1.80 -19.57
C VAL A 135 3.18 -1.92 -18.06
N LYS A 136 2.35 -1.06 -17.49
CA LYS A 136 2.02 -1.09 -16.06
C LYS A 136 0.79 -1.95 -15.85
N VAL A 137 0.95 -3.03 -15.10
CA VAL A 137 -0.11 -3.99 -14.78
C VAL A 137 -0.52 -3.82 -13.33
N GLN A 138 -1.81 -3.58 -13.10
CA GLN A 138 -2.36 -3.46 -11.76
C GLN A 138 -2.33 -4.81 -11.02
N ARG A 139 -2.16 -4.79 -9.69
CA ARG A 139 -2.26 -6.01 -8.88
C ARG A 139 -3.66 -6.62 -9.03
N PRO A 140 -3.76 -7.92 -9.31
CA PRO A 140 -5.05 -8.62 -9.41
C PRO A 140 -5.87 -8.51 -8.12
N GLY A 141 -7.17 -8.24 -8.26
CA GLY A 141 -8.09 -8.13 -7.13
C GLY A 141 -7.82 -6.96 -6.17
N ILE A 142 -7.01 -5.97 -6.58
CA ILE A 142 -6.61 -4.87 -5.70
C ILE A 142 -7.79 -3.98 -5.29
N GLU A 143 -8.75 -3.76 -6.18
CA GLU A 143 -9.90 -2.90 -5.93
C GLU A 143 -10.74 -3.44 -4.77
N ASP A 144 -11.08 -4.74 -4.81
CA ASP A 144 -11.79 -5.42 -3.74
C ASP A 144 -10.99 -5.47 -2.43
N ALA A 145 -9.67 -5.61 -2.51
CA ALA A 145 -8.81 -5.60 -1.33
C ALA A 145 -8.81 -4.22 -0.65
N ILE A 146 -8.61 -3.16 -1.44
CA ILE A 146 -8.61 -1.78 -0.98
C ILE A 146 -9.99 -1.37 -0.46
N GLY A 147 -11.06 -1.70 -1.18
CA GLY A 147 -12.43 -1.43 -0.75
C GLY A 147 -12.78 -2.08 0.58
N ARG A 148 -12.37 -3.34 0.80
CA ARG A 148 -12.55 -4.03 2.09
C ARG A 148 -11.78 -3.38 3.22
N ASP A 149 -10.54 -2.95 2.98
CA ASP A 149 -9.74 -2.28 4.00
C ASP A 149 -10.32 -0.90 4.35
N PHE A 150 -10.72 -0.11 3.36
CA PHE A 150 -11.36 1.19 3.59
C PHE A 150 -12.71 1.08 4.29
N TYR A 151 -13.49 0.02 4.02
CA TYR A 151 -14.70 -0.27 4.79
C TYR A 151 -14.39 -0.42 6.29
N LEU A 152 -13.32 -1.16 6.63
CA LEU A 152 -12.89 -1.35 8.02
C LEU A 152 -12.37 -0.06 8.64
N LEU A 153 -11.51 0.67 7.92
CA LEU A 153 -10.95 1.95 8.37
C LEU A 153 -12.06 2.97 8.63
N ARG A 154 -13.03 3.07 7.71
CA ARG A 154 -14.17 3.98 7.86
C ARG A 154 -15.02 3.62 9.09
N GLY A 155 -15.24 2.33 9.34
CA GLY A 155 -15.87 1.84 10.58
C GLY A 155 -15.12 2.27 11.83
N LEU A 156 -13.78 2.19 11.82
CA LEU A 156 -12.93 2.70 12.91
C LEU A 156 -13.04 4.23 13.03
N GLY A 157 -13.10 4.96 11.92
CA GLY A 157 -13.31 6.41 11.90
C GLY A 157 -14.59 6.84 12.62
N PHE A 158 -15.69 6.10 12.45
CA PHE A 158 -16.93 6.35 13.20
C PHE A 158 -16.74 6.17 14.71
N LEU A 159 -15.99 5.15 15.14
CA LEU A 159 -15.70 4.93 16.56
C LEU A 159 -14.82 6.06 17.12
N ILE A 160 -13.81 6.50 16.36
CA ILE A 160 -12.95 7.61 16.74
C ILE A 160 -13.77 8.89 16.94
N ASN A 161 -14.57 9.27 15.93
CA ASN A 161 -15.41 10.46 16.01
C ASN A 161 -16.42 10.43 17.17
N LYS A 162 -16.87 9.24 17.58
CA LYS A 162 -17.87 9.07 18.64
C LYS A 162 -17.30 9.01 20.05
N TYR A 163 -16.08 8.48 20.21
CA TYR A 163 -15.55 8.11 21.52
C TYR A 163 -14.21 8.78 21.88
N VAL A 164 -13.57 9.49 20.94
CA VAL A 164 -12.22 10.06 21.13
C VAL A 164 -12.27 11.58 21.01
N ASP A 165 -12.71 12.24 22.08
CA ASP A 165 -12.94 13.70 22.11
C ASP A 165 -11.67 14.56 21.91
N ILE A 166 -10.48 13.98 22.09
CA ILE A 166 -9.21 14.67 21.83
C ILE A 166 -8.92 14.86 20.33
N ILE A 167 -9.56 14.08 19.47
CA ILE A 167 -9.44 14.20 18.02
C ILE A 167 -10.57 15.08 17.52
N THR A 168 -10.27 16.36 17.27
CA THR A 168 -11.24 17.35 16.77
C THR A 168 -11.48 17.26 15.27
N THR A 169 -10.63 16.52 14.55
CA THR A 169 -10.75 16.32 13.10
C THR A 169 -11.70 15.19 12.81
N ASP A 170 -12.58 15.36 11.81
CA ASP A 170 -13.44 14.28 11.33
C ASP A 170 -12.59 13.16 10.70
N ALA A 171 -12.44 12.06 11.43
CA ALA A 171 -11.66 10.91 11.01
C ALA A 171 -12.28 10.20 9.80
N VAL A 172 -13.61 10.17 9.71
CA VAL A 172 -14.32 9.58 8.56
C VAL A 172 -14.05 10.41 7.31
N ALA A 173 -14.16 11.74 7.40
CA ALA A 173 -13.88 12.63 6.28
C ALA A 173 -12.42 12.51 5.79
N LEU A 174 -11.46 12.40 6.72
CA LEU A 174 -10.05 12.18 6.40
C LEU A 174 -9.83 10.85 5.67
N ILE A 175 -10.46 9.78 6.14
CA ILE A 175 -10.37 8.46 5.53
C ILE A 175 -11.02 8.46 4.13
N ASP A 176 -12.18 9.10 3.97
CA ASP A 176 -12.88 9.20 2.69
C ASP A 176 -12.07 10.02 1.66
N GLU A 177 -11.40 11.10 2.08
CA GLU A 177 -10.46 11.86 1.24
C GLU A 177 -9.26 11.00 0.82
N PHE A 178 -8.65 10.28 1.76
CA PHE A 178 -7.53 9.40 1.48
C PHE A 178 -7.94 8.25 0.53
N ALA A 179 -9.11 7.64 0.77
CA ALA A 179 -9.68 6.63 -0.09
C ALA A 179 -9.86 7.15 -1.51
N ARG A 180 -10.43 8.35 -1.67
CA ARG A 180 -10.63 8.95 -3.00
C ARG A 180 -9.33 9.06 -3.79
N ARG A 181 -8.24 9.50 -3.15
CA ARG A 181 -6.92 9.58 -3.80
C ARG A 181 -6.39 8.21 -4.21
N VAL A 182 -6.52 7.21 -3.33
CA VAL A 182 -6.10 5.85 -3.65
C VAL A 182 -6.91 5.27 -4.82
N PHE A 183 -8.23 5.47 -4.84
CA PHE A 183 -9.08 5.01 -5.95
C PHE A 183 -8.84 5.76 -7.26
N GLN A 184 -8.47 7.05 -7.21
CA GLN A 184 -8.02 7.79 -8.40
C GLN A 184 -6.77 7.14 -9.00
N GLU A 185 -5.81 6.72 -8.16
CA GLU A 185 -4.62 6.01 -8.64
C GLU A 185 -4.92 4.60 -9.19
N LEU A 186 -6.09 4.01 -8.92
CA LEU A 186 -6.47 2.71 -9.49
C LEU A 186 -7.02 2.84 -10.92
N ASN A 187 -7.48 4.03 -11.32
CA ASN A 187 -8.04 4.26 -12.64
C ASN A 187 -6.93 4.68 -13.62
N TYR A 188 -6.48 3.76 -14.48
CA TYR A 188 -5.43 4.01 -15.47
C TYR A 188 -5.92 4.60 -16.80
N VAL A 189 -7.23 4.83 -16.95
CA VAL A 189 -7.85 5.33 -18.21
C VAL A 189 -8.07 6.86 -18.16
N GLN A 190 -7.59 7.53 -17.11
CA GLN A 190 -7.75 8.98 -16.93
C GLN A 190 -6.85 9.81 -17.85
#